data_AF-A0A2E5Z3S3-F1
#
_entry.id   AF-A0A2E5Z3S3-F1
#
_cell.length_a   1.000
_cell.length_b   1.000
_cell.length_c   1.000
_cell.angle_alpha   90.00
_cell.angle_beta   90.00
_cell.angle_gamma   90.00
#
_symmetry.space_group_name_H-M   'P 1'
#
loop_
_entity.id
_entity.type
_entity.pdbx_description
1 polymer ?
#
loop_
_entity_poly.entity_id
_entity_poly.type
_entity_poly.pdbx_seq_one_letter_code
_entity_poly.pdbx_strand_id
1 'polypeptide(L)'
;MSVKKLDNISACVFDAYGTLFDFNSAVDRFSSDMEGKADKLNEIWRAKQLQYTWLHSLMGTYTDFWTLTNNALDFALETVELNKIGLSKKLMAAYCELKPYPEVITTLNQIKESGIKIAILSNGEPNMLDSAVKSAGLENLIDKTLSVDSIGIYKPHPSVYKYAVENLDCDSEKISFQSSNSWDAVGAAHFGFKVVWCNRSKQKIERLPASPDIIISDLSKLPEIIGAI
;
A
#
# COMPACT_ATOMS: atom_id res chain seq x y z
N MET A 1 24.77 11.25 12.51
CA MET A 1 24.83 11.53 11.05
C MET A 1 23.52 12.21 10.69
N SER A 2 23.55 13.34 9.98
CA SER A 2 22.34 14.06 9.58
C SER A 2 21.46 13.16 8.70
N VAL A 3 20.16 13.06 8.99
CA VAL A 3 19.21 12.35 8.14
C VAL A 3 19.09 13.10 6.82
N LYS A 4 19.20 12.40 5.68
CA LYS A 4 18.96 12.99 4.36
C LYS A 4 17.51 13.49 4.32
N LYS A 5 17.30 14.76 3.98
CA LYS A 5 15.97 15.38 3.89
C LYS A 5 15.50 15.51 2.44
N LEU A 6 14.19 15.55 2.28
CA LEU A 6 13.52 15.94 1.05
C LEU A 6 13.06 17.40 1.21
N ASP A 7 13.38 18.25 0.25
CA ASP A 7 13.06 19.67 0.29
C ASP A 7 11.72 19.95 -0.42
N ASN A 8 11.01 21.00 0.00
CA ASN A 8 9.81 21.54 -0.63
C ASN A 8 8.63 20.55 -0.79
N ILE A 9 8.46 19.62 0.14
CA ILE A 9 7.32 18.69 0.14
C ILE A 9 6.03 19.43 0.52
N SER A 10 5.02 19.32 -0.33
CA SER A 10 3.68 19.90 -0.10
C SER A 10 2.60 18.82 0.09
N ALA A 11 2.85 17.59 -0.36
CA ALA A 11 1.96 16.46 -0.14
C ALA A 11 2.75 15.16 0.14
N CYS A 12 2.19 14.35 1.03
CA CYS A 12 2.69 13.05 1.44
C CYS A 12 1.68 11.98 1.00
N VAL A 13 2.08 11.16 0.03
CA VAL A 13 1.21 10.17 -0.63
C VAL A 13 1.64 8.76 -0.26
N PHE A 14 0.78 8.05 0.43
CA PHE A 14 1.05 6.71 0.92
C PHE A 14 0.42 5.65 0.04
N ASP A 15 1.18 4.61 -0.25
CA ASP A 15 0.59 3.30 -0.53
C ASP A 15 -0.19 2.79 0.69
N ALA A 16 -1.20 1.96 0.48
CA ALA A 16 -2.05 1.44 1.56
C ALA A 16 -1.53 0.09 2.08
N TYR A 17 -1.73 -0.98 1.31
CA TYR A 17 -1.55 -2.37 1.74
C TYR A 17 -0.09 -2.78 1.81
N GLY A 18 0.38 -3.03 3.04
CA GLY A 18 1.77 -3.34 3.37
C GLY A 18 2.57 -2.12 3.85
N THR A 19 2.04 -0.90 3.68
CA THR A 19 2.73 0.35 4.02
C THR A 19 2.10 1.01 5.25
N LEU A 20 0.81 1.38 5.15
CA LEU A 20 0.01 1.86 6.27
C LEU A 20 -0.64 0.70 7.01
N PHE A 21 -1.21 -0.25 6.26
CA PHE A 21 -1.98 -1.37 6.80
C PHE A 21 -1.20 -2.68 6.70
N ASP A 22 -1.17 -3.45 7.78
CA ASP A 22 -0.48 -4.73 7.82
C ASP A 22 -1.34 -5.87 7.24
N PHE A 23 -1.07 -6.23 5.99
CA PHE A 23 -1.75 -7.32 5.28
C PHE A 23 -1.69 -8.66 6.02
N ASN A 24 -0.55 -8.97 6.65
CA ASN A 24 -0.34 -10.29 7.27
C ASN A 24 -1.31 -10.52 8.44
N SER A 25 -1.75 -9.43 9.09
CA SER A 25 -2.68 -9.49 10.22
C SER A 25 -4.01 -10.17 9.90
N ALA A 26 -4.45 -10.20 8.64
CA ALA A 26 -5.67 -10.89 8.23
C ALA A 26 -5.52 -12.42 8.33
N VAL A 27 -4.39 -12.97 7.88
CA VAL A 27 -4.10 -14.41 7.94
C VAL A 27 -3.77 -14.82 9.37
N ASP A 28 -2.96 -14.03 10.07
CA ASP A 28 -2.52 -14.33 11.44
C ASP A 28 -3.71 -14.51 12.41
N ARG A 29 -4.75 -13.69 12.24
CA ARG A 29 -6.01 -13.74 13.02
C ARG A 29 -6.71 -15.10 12.95
N PHE A 30 -6.53 -15.84 11.86
CA PHE A 30 -7.15 -17.14 11.63
C PHE A 30 -6.12 -18.26 11.44
N SER A 31 -4.87 -18.06 11.82
CA SER A 31 -3.79 -19.04 11.67
C SER A 31 -4.12 -20.42 12.27
N SER A 32 -4.83 -20.46 13.40
CA SER A 32 -5.30 -21.70 14.03
C SER A 32 -6.28 -22.50 13.16
N ASP A 33 -6.98 -21.84 12.24
CA ASP A 33 -7.92 -22.45 11.31
C ASP A 33 -7.23 -23.07 10.08
N MET A 34 -5.91 -22.93 9.94
CA MET A 34 -5.16 -23.22 8.70
C MET A 34 -4.19 -24.41 8.79
N GLU A 35 -4.23 -25.21 9.86
CA GLU A 35 -3.47 -26.47 9.95
C GLU A 35 -1.95 -26.31 9.69
N GLY A 36 -1.38 -25.18 10.13
CA GLY A 36 0.05 -24.87 9.91
C GLY A 36 0.39 -24.38 8.49
N LYS A 37 -0.59 -24.17 7.62
CA LYS A 37 -0.41 -23.70 6.23
C LYS A 37 -0.50 -22.18 6.07
N ALA A 38 -0.63 -21.44 7.18
CA ALA A 38 -0.87 -20.00 7.18
C ALA A 38 0.19 -19.21 6.38
N ASP A 39 1.47 -19.44 6.66
CA ASP A 39 2.58 -18.75 5.98
C ASP A 39 2.55 -19.01 4.46
N LYS A 40 2.32 -20.26 4.06
CA LYS A 40 2.30 -20.62 2.64
C LYS A 40 1.09 -20.05 1.91
N LEU A 41 -0.07 -20.08 2.55
CA LEU A 41 -1.28 -19.44 2.04
C LEU A 41 -1.06 -17.94 1.84
N ASN A 42 -0.50 -17.27 2.85
CA ASN A 42 -0.22 -15.83 2.83
C ASN A 42 0.74 -15.44 1.70
N GLU A 43 1.83 -16.20 1.53
CA GLU A 43 2.81 -16.02 0.45
C GLU A 43 2.15 -16.12 -0.92
N ILE A 44 1.39 -17.20 -1.17
CA ILE A 44 0.74 -17.44 -2.47
C ILE A 44 -0.34 -16.40 -2.73
N TRP A 45 -1.18 -16.11 -1.73
CA TRP A 45 -2.28 -15.17 -1.87
C TRP A 45 -1.77 -13.78 -2.23
N ARG A 46 -0.76 -13.27 -1.50
CA ARG A 46 -0.17 -11.95 -1.79
C ARG A 46 0.50 -11.93 -3.17
N ALA A 47 1.24 -12.98 -3.52
CA ALA A 47 1.89 -13.06 -4.82
C ALA A 47 0.88 -13.05 -5.97
N LYS A 48 -0.20 -13.85 -5.86
CA LYS A 48 -1.24 -13.95 -6.88
C LYS A 48 -2.09 -12.69 -6.99
N GLN A 49 -2.42 -12.08 -5.86
CA GLN A 49 -3.12 -10.79 -5.84
C GLN A 49 -2.34 -9.74 -6.65
N LEU A 50 -1.03 -9.59 -6.39
CA LEU A 50 -0.19 -8.64 -7.14
C LEU A 50 -0.03 -9.04 -8.61
N GLN A 51 0.25 -10.32 -8.90
CA GLN A 51 0.35 -10.82 -10.27
C GLN A 51 -0.92 -10.52 -11.08
N TYR A 52 -2.10 -10.74 -10.50
CA TYR A 52 -3.35 -10.50 -11.21
C TYR A 52 -3.58 -9.01 -11.49
N THR A 53 -3.17 -8.09 -10.59
CA THR A 53 -3.23 -6.66 -10.90
C THR A 53 -2.42 -6.29 -12.15
N TRP A 54 -1.19 -6.80 -12.25
CA TRP A 54 -0.32 -6.54 -13.40
C TRP A 54 -0.86 -7.20 -14.67
N LEU A 55 -1.28 -8.46 -14.60
CA LEU A 55 -1.79 -9.19 -15.76
C LEU A 55 -3.08 -8.58 -16.31
N HIS A 56 -4.04 -8.22 -15.46
CA HIS A 56 -5.27 -7.56 -15.90
C HIS A 56 -4.99 -6.19 -16.55
N SER A 57 -4.02 -5.44 -16.04
CA SER A 57 -3.61 -4.17 -16.63
C SER A 57 -2.95 -4.36 -18.00
N LEU A 58 -2.05 -5.34 -18.13
CA LEU A 58 -1.35 -5.65 -19.38
C LEU A 58 -2.27 -6.24 -20.45
N MET A 59 -3.29 -6.99 -20.04
CA MET A 59 -4.30 -7.56 -20.93
C MET A 59 -5.39 -6.56 -21.32
N GLY A 60 -5.47 -5.39 -20.67
CA GLY A 60 -6.54 -4.42 -20.90
C GLY A 60 -7.91 -4.90 -20.44
N THR A 61 -7.96 -5.81 -19.46
CA THR A 61 -9.19 -6.43 -18.94
C THR A 61 -9.35 -6.09 -17.47
N TYR A 62 -9.55 -4.81 -17.14
CA TYR A 62 -9.69 -4.38 -15.75
C TYR A 62 -10.82 -5.12 -15.02
N THR A 63 -10.58 -5.44 -13.76
CA THR A 63 -11.59 -5.83 -12.76
C THR A 63 -11.15 -5.24 -11.43
N ASP A 64 -12.08 -4.98 -10.53
CA ASP A 64 -11.78 -4.33 -9.25
C ASP A 64 -10.88 -5.19 -8.32
N PHE A 65 -10.26 -4.52 -7.34
CA PHE A 65 -9.28 -5.16 -6.46
C PHE A 65 -9.90 -6.13 -5.47
N TRP A 66 -11.18 -5.95 -5.11
CA TRP A 66 -11.89 -6.88 -4.24
C TRP A 66 -12.06 -8.24 -4.93
N THR A 67 -12.55 -8.22 -6.18
CA THR A 67 -12.69 -9.40 -7.04
C THR A 67 -11.34 -10.10 -7.25
N LEU A 68 -10.28 -9.35 -7.56
CA LEU A 68 -8.92 -9.92 -7.72
C LEU A 68 -8.39 -10.56 -6.44
N THR A 69 -8.64 -9.92 -5.30
CA THR A 69 -8.23 -10.41 -4.00
C THR A 69 -8.93 -11.71 -3.66
N ASN A 70 -10.23 -11.80 -3.93
CA ASN A 70 -11.00 -13.04 -3.75
C ASN A 70 -10.51 -14.16 -4.69
N ASN A 71 -10.32 -13.86 -5.99
CA ASN A 71 -9.83 -14.85 -6.95
C ASN A 71 -8.42 -15.36 -6.59
N ALA A 72 -7.54 -14.48 -6.09
CA ALA A 72 -6.22 -14.86 -5.62
C ALA A 72 -6.29 -15.71 -4.34
N LEU A 73 -7.25 -15.43 -3.46
CA LEU A 73 -7.47 -16.21 -2.24
C LEU A 73 -7.96 -17.62 -2.57
N ASP A 74 -8.96 -17.73 -3.44
CA ASP A 74 -9.53 -19.02 -3.85
C ASP A 74 -8.43 -19.88 -4.50
N PHE A 75 -7.63 -19.30 -5.42
CA PHE A 75 -6.46 -19.97 -5.99
C PHE A 75 -5.47 -20.44 -4.90
N ALA A 76 -5.18 -19.60 -3.91
CA ALA A 76 -4.23 -19.93 -2.85
C ALA A 76 -4.74 -21.05 -1.94
N LEU A 77 -6.03 -21.01 -1.56
CA LEU A 77 -6.69 -22.04 -0.75
C LEU A 77 -6.70 -23.40 -1.47
N GLU A 78 -7.03 -23.41 -2.77
CA GLU A 78 -6.96 -24.61 -3.61
C GLU A 78 -5.52 -25.14 -3.68
N THR A 79 -4.54 -24.26 -3.89
CA THR A 79 -3.13 -24.65 -4.02
C THR A 79 -2.56 -25.28 -2.75
N VAL A 80 -2.98 -24.79 -1.57
CA VAL A 80 -2.56 -25.38 -0.28
C VAL A 80 -3.49 -26.49 0.19
N GLU A 81 -4.48 -26.88 -0.60
CA GLU A 81 -5.48 -27.91 -0.28
C GLU A 81 -6.16 -27.65 1.08
N LEU A 82 -6.64 -26.42 1.30
CA LEU A 82 -7.31 -26.02 2.54
C LEU A 82 -8.80 -25.72 2.29
N ASN A 83 -9.62 -26.76 2.47
CA ASN A 83 -11.06 -26.72 2.17
C ASN A 83 -11.92 -26.54 3.42
N LYS A 84 -11.73 -25.41 4.13
CA LYS A 84 -12.52 -25.08 5.33
C LYS A 84 -13.68 -24.16 4.98
N ILE A 85 -14.90 -24.64 5.22
CA ILE A 85 -16.13 -23.88 4.93
C ILE A 85 -16.10 -22.52 5.65
N GLY A 86 -16.33 -21.46 4.89
CA GLY A 86 -16.39 -20.08 5.39
C GLY A 86 -15.04 -19.43 5.67
N LEU A 87 -13.90 -20.13 5.52
CA LEU A 87 -12.58 -19.53 5.73
C LEU A 87 -12.29 -18.40 4.75
N SER A 88 -12.59 -18.58 3.46
CA SER A 88 -12.44 -17.52 2.44
C SER A 88 -13.17 -16.24 2.84
N LYS A 89 -14.45 -16.36 3.25
CA LYS A 89 -15.26 -15.24 3.74
C LYS A 89 -14.68 -14.57 4.98
N LYS A 90 -14.16 -15.33 5.96
CA LYS A 90 -13.51 -14.78 7.15
C LYS A 90 -12.25 -13.98 6.80
N LEU A 91 -11.43 -14.51 5.89
CA LEU A 91 -10.19 -13.86 5.45
C LEU A 91 -10.47 -12.58 4.66
N MET A 92 -11.42 -12.62 3.72
CA MET A 92 -11.87 -11.44 2.98
C MET A 92 -12.45 -10.37 3.91
N ALA A 93 -13.22 -10.76 4.94
CA ALA A 93 -13.74 -9.80 5.92
C ALA A 93 -12.62 -9.15 6.76
N ALA A 94 -11.63 -9.93 7.21
CA ALA A 94 -10.47 -9.37 7.93
C ALA A 94 -9.63 -8.43 7.07
N TYR A 95 -9.67 -8.60 5.74
CA TYR A 95 -9.04 -7.69 4.79
C TYR A 95 -9.62 -6.26 4.81
N CYS A 96 -10.89 -6.11 5.19
CA CYS A 96 -11.52 -4.80 5.37
C CYS A 96 -11.21 -4.16 6.73
N GLU A 97 -10.66 -4.92 7.68
CA GLU A 97 -10.42 -4.52 9.07
C GLU A 97 -8.92 -4.51 9.40
N LEU A 98 -8.06 -4.28 8.41
CA LEU A 98 -6.61 -4.31 8.61
C LEU A 98 -6.18 -3.22 9.61
N LYS A 99 -5.31 -3.62 10.54
CA LYS A 99 -4.74 -2.69 11.50
C LYS A 99 -3.62 -1.86 10.86
N PRO A 100 -3.48 -0.59 11.25
CA PRO A 100 -2.31 0.17 10.86
C PRO A 100 -1.08 -0.33 11.61
N TYR A 101 0.11 -0.11 11.05
CA TYR A 101 1.36 -0.33 11.79
C TYR A 101 1.45 0.60 13.03
N PRO A 102 2.12 0.20 14.12
CA PRO A 102 2.06 0.91 15.40
C PRO A 102 2.44 2.39 15.35
N GLU A 103 3.38 2.77 14.49
CA GLU A 103 3.87 4.14 14.36
C GLU A 103 3.03 5.03 13.45
N VAL A 104 2.10 4.47 12.67
CA VAL A 104 1.38 5.17 11.59
C VAL A 104 0.59 6.35 12.14
N ILE A 105 -0.21 6.14 13.20
CA ILE A 105 -1.09 7.19 13.74
C ILE A 105 -0.26 8.38 14.22
N THR A 106 0.78 8.14 15.01
CA THR A 106 1.67 9.20 15.49
C THR A 106 2.35 9.94 14.34
N THR A 107 2.85 9.19 13.36
CA THR A 107 3.51 9.75 12.18
C THR A 107 2.58 10.67 11.39
N LEU A 108 1.36 10.21 11.09
CA LEU A 108 0.40 10.98 10.31
C LEU A 108 -0.09 12.24 11.06
N ASN A 109 -0.22 12.18 12.39
CA ASN A 109 -0.54 13.37 13.19
C ASN A 109 0.54 14.44 13.04
N GLN A 110 1.82 14.09 13.19
CA GLN A 110 2.93 15.05 13.05
C GLN A 110 2.97 15.68 11.65
N ILE A 111 2.74 14.87 10.61
CA ILE A 111 2.67 15.38 9.23
C ILE A 111 1.50 16.34 9.07
N LYS A 112 0.33 16.00 9.61
CA LYS A 112 -0.88 16.84 9.52
C LYS A 112 -0.71 18.17 10.26
N GLU A 113 -0.10 18.15 11.44
CA GLU A 113 0.20 19.34 12.25
C GLU A 113 1.16 20.30 11.54
N SER A 114 2.04 19.79 10.68
CA SER A 114 2.94 20.62 9.85
C SER A 114 2.26 21.28 8.64
N GLY A 115 0.99 20.94 8.35
CA GLY A 115 0.24 21.48 7.22
C GLY A 115 0.51 20.81 5.87
N ILE A 116 1.30 19.72 5.84
CA ILE A 116 1.51 18.91 4.62
C ILE A 116 0.24 18.08 4.36
N LYS A 117 -0.26 18.10 3.11
CA LYS A 117 -1.42 17.30 2.71
C LYS A 117 -1.09 15.81 2.79
N ILE A 118 -1.99 15.00 3.33
CA ILE A 118 -1.84 13.55 3.44
C ILE A 118 -2.84 12.87 2.51
N ALA A 119 -2.35 11.99 1.64
CA ALA A 119 -3.22 11.21 0.77
C ALA A 119 -2.81 9.74 0.71
N ILE A 120 -3.78 8.88 0.38
CA ILE A 120 -3.53 7.49 0.00
C ILE A 120 -3.64 7.39 -1.53
N LEU A 121 -2.72 6.68 -2.16
CA LEU A 121 -2.84 6.20 -3.54
C LEU A 121 -2.73 4.67 -3.52
N SER A 122 -3.81 3.96 -3.86
CA SER A 122 -3.86 2.51 -3.66
C SER A 122 -4.57 1.77 -4.80
N ASN A 123 -4.12 0.53 -5.01
CA ASN A 123 -4.81 -0.43 -5.86
C ASN A 123 -6.20 -0.81 -5.31
N GLY A 124 -6.45 -0.62 -4.01
CA GLY A 124 -7.71 -1.00 -3.37
C GLY A 124 -8.94 -0.39 -4.02
N GLU A 125 -10.02 -1.17 -4.07
CA GLU A 125 -11.35 -0.70 -4.45
C GLU A 125 -11.85 0.33 -3.40
N PRO A 126 -12.64 1.35 -3.78
CA PRO A 126 -13.02 2.44 -2.89
C PRO A 126 -13.63 2.01 -1.55
N ASN A 127 -14.61 1.10 -1.54
CA ASN A 127 -15.25 0.66 -0.30
C ASN A 127 -14.27 -0.11 0.61
N MET A 128 -13.37 -0.90 0.02
CA MET A 128 -12.31 -1.60 0.76
C MET A 128 -11.35 -0.60 1.44
N LEU A 129 -10.98 0.47 0.74
CA LEU A 129 -10.10 1.52 1.29
C LEU A 129 -10.78 2.33 2.38
N ASP A 130 -12.01 2.78 2.14
CA ASP A 130 -12.79 3.55 3.11
C ASP A 130 -13.01 2.75 4.39
N SER A 131 -13.32 1.46 4.26
CA SER A 131 -13.46 0.55 5.40
C SER A 131 -12.17 0.44 6.20
N ALA A 132 -11.02 0.24 5.54
CA ALA A 132 -9.72 0.11 6.20
C ALA A 132 -9.31 1.41 6.91
N VAL A 133 -9.48 2.57 6.26
CA VAL A 133 -9.21 3.89 6.83
C VAL A 133 -10.06 4.13 8.08
N LYS A 134 -11.35 3.80 8.00
CA LYS A 134 -12.29 3.93 9.11
C LYS A 134 -11.97 2.99 10.27
N SER A 135 -11.74 1.71 9.99
CA SER A 135 -11.42 0.73 11.03
C SER A 135 -10.10 1.05 11.75
N ALA A 136 -9.17 1.71 11.04
CA ALA A 136 -7.89 2.13 11.58
C ALA A 136 -7.92 3.49 12.30
N GLY A 137 -9.06 4.20 12.29
CA GLY A 137 -9.19 5.53 12.90
C GLY A 137 -8.41 6.63 12.18
N LEU A 138 -8.18 6.48 10.87
CA LEU A 138 -7.37 7.41 10.07
C LEU A 138 -8.21 8.45 9.30
N GLU A 139 -9.55 8.40 9.41
CA GLU A 139 -10.49 9.27 8.67
C GLU A 139 -10.19 10.76 8.83
N ASN A 140 -9.80 11.20 10.03
CA ASN A 140 -9.49 12.59 10.30
C ASN A 140 -8.05 12.98 9.94
N LEU A 141 -7.20 12.02 9.60
CA LEU A 141 -5.78 12.25 9.29
C LEU A 141 -5.51 12.30 7.78
N ILE A 142 -6.32 11.60 6.99
CA ILE A 142 -6.17 11.51 5.54
C ILE A 142 -7.04 12.55 4.86
N ASP A 143 -6.43 13.43 4.06
CA ASP A 143 -7.17 14.47 3.34
C ASP A 143 -7.78 13.94 2.04
N LYS A 144 -7.19 12.90 1.43
CA LYS A 144 -7.72 12.27 0.22
C LYS A 144 -7.36 10.79 0.08
N THR A 145 -8.34 9.97 -0.30
CA THR A 145 -8.12 8.56 -0.68
C THR A 145 -8.30 8.41 -2.18
N LEU A 146 -7.24 7.97 -2.88
CA LEU A 146 -7.19 7.82 -4.33
C LEU A 146 -7.10 6.34 -4.69
N SER A 147 -8.21 5.78 -5.16
CA SER A 147 -8.27 4.43 -5.72
C SER A 147 -7.91 4.45 -7.20
N VAL A 148 -7.16 3.44 -7.65
CA VAL A 148 -6.94 3.20 -9.09
C VAL A 148 -8.19 2.77 -9.85
N ASP A 149 -9.25 2.36 -9.13
CA ASP A 149 -10.52 1.94 -9.73
C ASP A 149 -11.12 3.03 -10.62
N SER A 150 -10.93 4.29 -10.25
CA SER A 150 -11.37 5.45 -11.03
C SER A 150 -10.71 5.59 -12.40
N ILE A 151 -9.56 4.94 -12.62
CA ILE A 151 -8.82 4.99 -13.90
C ILE A 151 -8.67 3.62 -14.58
N GLY A 152 -9.17 2.54 -13.95
CA GLY A 152 -9.20 1.21 -14.52
C GLY A 152 -7.82 0.61 -14.85
N ILE A 153 -6.76 1.00 -14.14
CA ILE A 153 -5.40 0.49 -14.38
C ILE A 153 -4.57 0.46 -13.10
N TYR A 154 -3.85 -0.64 -12.85
CA TYR A 154 -3.10 -0.82 -11.60
C TYR A 154 -1.69 -0.21 -11.61
N LYS A 155 -1.16 0.02 -10.41
CA LYS A 155 0.27 0.30 -10.21
C LYS A 155 1.11 -0.87 -10.78
N PRO A 156 2.32 -0.62 -11.32
CA PRO A 156 3.03 0.65 -11.37
C PRO A 156 2.82 1.42 -12.69
N HIS A 157 1.66 1.32 -13.35
CA HIS A 157 1.43 2.08 -14.58
C HIS A 157 1.54 3.60 -14.32
N PRO A 158 2.25 4.38 -15.16
CA PRO A 158 2.53 5.80 -14.90
C PRO A 158 1.26 6.65 -14.72
N SER A 159 0.15 6.30 -15.40
CA SER A 159 -1.14 6.98 -15.22
C SER A 159 -1.66 6.98 -13.79
N VAL A 160 -1.28 5.98 -12.97
CA VAL A 160 -1.68 5.90 -11.56
C VAL A 160 -1.01 6.99 -10.73
N TYR A 161 0.28 7.21 -10.93
CA TYR A 161 1.01 8.27 -10.24
C TYR A 161 0.60 9.65 -10.77
N LYS A 162 0.36 9.76 -12.08
CA LYS A 162 -0.23 10.97 -12.68
C LYS A 162 -1.58 11.32 -12.07
N TYR A 163 -2.43 10.34 -11.82
CA TYR A 163 -3.73 10.52 -11.18
C TYR A 163 -3.60 11.20 -9.80
N ALA A 164 -2.54 10.92 -9.03
CA ALA A 164 -2.28 11.60 -7.77
C ALA A 164 -1.91 13.08 -7.95
N VAL A 165 -1.07 13.41 -8.94
CA VAL A 165 -0.71 14.80 -9.29
C VAL A 165 -1.98 15.60 -9.62
N GLU A 166 -2.80 15.06 -10.53
CA GLU A 166 -4.03 15.71 -11.00
C GLU A 166 -5.06 15.91 -9.87
N ASN A 167 -5.10 15.00 -8.90
CA ASN A 167 -6.07 15.04 -7.80
C ASN A 167 -5.62 15.83 -6.57
N LEU A 168 -4.32 16.09 -6.41
CA LEU A 168 -3.78 16.85 -5.28
C LEU A 168 -3.47 18.30 -5.64
N ASP A 169 -3.55 18.64 -6.94
CA ASP A 169 -3.13 19.93 -7.48
C ASP A 169 -1.72 20.29 -6.99
N CYS A 170 -0.80 19.33 -7.16
CA CYS A 170 0.54 19.38 -6.61
C CYS A 170 1.55 18.80 -7.60
N ASP A 171 2.60 19.57 -7.91
CA ASP A 171 3.68 19.12 -8.80
C ASP A 171 4.33 17.84 -8.27
N SER A 172 4.67 16.91 -9.18
CA SER A 172 5.30 15.64 -8.82
C SER A 172 6.55 15.78 -7.95
N GLU A 173 7.36 16.82 -8.16
CA GLU A 173 8.58 17.10 -7.39
C GLU A 173 8.31 17.51 -5.92
N LYS A 174 7.09 17.98 -5.63
CA LYS A 174 6.62 18.37 -4.29
C LYS A 174 5.84 17.27 -3.60
N ILE A 175 5.67 16.12 -4.27
CA ILE A 175 5.04 14.93 -3.70
C ILE A 175 6.13 14.00 -3.16
N SER A 176 6.06 13.74 -1.87
CA SER A 176 6.78 12.63 -1.24
C SER A 176 5.87 11.41 -1.31
N PHE A 177 6.32 10.32 -1.93
CA PHE A 177 5.59 9.06 -2.03
C PHE A 177 6.21 7.98 -1.12
N GLN A 178 5.39 7.30 -0.34
CA GLN A 178 5.82 6.29 0.64
C GLN A 178 5.22 4.94 0.28
N SER A 179 6.08 3.93 0.18
CA SER A 179 5.64 2.54 0.02
C SER A 179 6.60 1.60 0.74
N SER A 180 6.09 0.50 1.27
CA SER A 180 6.87 -0.65 1.71
C SER A 180 7.10 -1.67 0.60
N ASN A 181 6.33 -1.56 -0.49
CA ASN A 181 6.48 -2.40 -1.67
C ASN A 181 7.59 -1.81 -2.56
N SER A 182 8.70 -2.53 -2.71
CA SER A 182 9.86 -2.08 -3.50
C SER A 182 9.51 -1.71 -4.95
N TRP A 183 8.68 -2.53 -5.60
CA TRP A 183 8.22 -2.33 -6.97
C TRP A 183 7.38 -1.05 -7.14
N ASP A 184 6.60 -0.68 -6.12
CA ASP A 184 5.77 0.53 -6.14
C ASP A 184 6.62 1.78 -5.85
N ALA A 185 7.55 1.68 -4.91
CA ALA A 185 8.54 2.73 -4.66
C ALA A 185 9.36 3.03 -5.92
N VAL A 186 9.83 2.00 -6.62
CA VAL A 186 10.54 2.16 -7.90
C VAL A 186 9.62 2.74 -8.99
N GLY A 187 8.37 2.29 -9.08
CA GLY A 187 7.40 2.82 -10.06
C GLY A 187 7.15 4.32 -9.86
N ALA A 188 6.93 4.75 -8.61
CA ALA A 188 6.78 6.15 -8.25
C ALA A 188 8.05 6.98 -8.53
N ALA A 189 9.23 6.42 -8.26
CA ALA A 189 10.50 7.09 -8.53
C ALA A 189 10.74 7.24 -10.04
N HIS A 190 10.40 6.21 -10.82
CA HIS A 190 10.47 6.24 -12.28
C HIS A 190 9.52 7.27 -12.89
N PHE A 191 8.35 7.47 -12.28
CA PHE A 191 7.40 8.50 -12.69
C PHE A 191 7.90 9.93 -12.39
N GLY A 192 8.63 10.12 -11.29
CA GLY A 192 9.25 11.41 -10.93
C GLY A 192 8.92 11.93 -9.52
N PHE A 193 8.30 11.13 -8.65
CA PHE A 193 8.09 11.52 -7.25
C PHE A 193 9.38 11.49 -6.44
N LYS A 194 9.40 12.23 -5.32
CA LYS A 194 10.38 12.01 -4.26
C LYS A 194 9.96 10.79 -3.44
N VAL A 195 10.77 9.73 -3.40
CA VAL A 195 10.32 8.44 -2.85
C VAL A 195 11.06 8.07 -1.57
N VAL A 196 10.28 7.70 -0.56
CA VAL A 196 10.75 7.08 0.67
C VAL A 196 10.29 5.62 0.70
N TRP A 197 11.23 4.68 0.55
CA TRP A 197 10.94 3.25 0.66
C TRP A 197 11.02 2.80 2.13
N CYS A 198 9.88 2.36 2.67
CA CYS A 198 9.76 1.82 4.02
C CYS A 198 10.06 0.31 4.02
N ASN A 199 11.34 -0.05 4.01
CA ASN A 199 11.85 -1.43 3.92
C ASN A 199 11.82 -2.15 5.29
N ARG A 200 10.61 -2.47 5.76
CA ARG A 200 10.37 -3.19 7.03
C ARG A 200 11.06 -4.55 7.08
N SER A 201 11.10 -5.25 5.95
CA SER A 201 11.60 -6.63 5.84
C SER A 201 13.09 -6.74 5.47
N LYS A 202 13.84 -5.63 5.45
CA LYS A 202 15.27 -5.59 5.09
C LYS A 202 15.57 -6.28 3.74
N GLN A 203 14.67 -6.11 2.78
CA GLN A 203 14.81 -6.62 1.42
C GLN A 203 16.04 -6.01 0.74
N LYS A 204 16.58 -6.75 -0.23
CA LYS A 204 17.63 -6.24 -1.12
C LYS A 204 17.03 -5.20 -2.07
N ILE A 205 17.88 -4.29 -2.55
CA ILE A 205 17.48 -3.28 -3.53
C ILE A 205 17.14 -3.97 -4.85
N GLU A 206 16.04 -3.53 -5.46
CA GLU A 206 15.59 -4.04 -6.77
C GLU A 206 16.57 -3.70 -7.89
N ARG A 207 16.58 -4.54 -8.93
CA ARG A 207 17.37 -4.31 -10.16
C ARG A 207 16.47 -3.73 -11.26
N LEU A 208 15.89 -2.58 -10.97
CA LEU A 208 14.94 -1.89 -11.85
C LEU A 208 15.47 -0.50 -12.27
N PRO A 209 14.88 0.16 -13.29
CA PRO A 209 15.44 1.37 -13.90
C PRO A 209 15.49 2.63 -13.03
N ALA A 210 14.87 2.63 -11.84
CA ALA A 210 14.85 3.75 -10.92
C ALA A 210 15.14 3.31 -9.48
N SER A 211 15.38 4.25 -8.58
CA SER A 211 15.70 3.99 -7.17
C SER A 211 15.00 4.99 -6.25
N PRO A 212 14.56 4.58 -5.04
CA PRO A 212 14.00 5.50 -4.08
C PRO A 212 15.06 6.49 -3.58
N ASP A 213 14.64 7.70 -3.22
CA ASP A 213 15.55 8.73 -2.70
C ASP A 213 16.10 8.38 -1.32
N ILE A 214 15.27 7.76 -0.48
CA ILE A 214 15.56 7.44 0.92
C ILE A 214 14.96 6.08 1.28
N ILE A 215 15.65 5.33 2.13
CA ILE A 215 15.20 4.05 2.67
C ILE A 215 15.12 4.14 4.19
N ILE A 216 13.97 3.76 4.76
CA ILE A 216 13.72 3.71 6.21
C ILE A 216 13.19 2.33 6.62
N SER A 217 13.28 1.99 7.91
CA SER A 217 12.80 0.71 8.46
C SER A 217 11.32 0.72 8.84
N ASP A 218 10.78 1.89 9.15
CA ASP A 218 9.44 2.17 9.63
C ASP A 218 9.14 3.65 9.35
N LEU A 219 7.89 4.07 9.50
CA LEU A 219 7.47 5.43 9.12
C LEU A 219 7.82 6.51 10.16
N SER A 220 8.36 6.15 11.34
CA SER A 220 8.56 7.10 12.45
C SER A 220 9.55 8.23 12.11
N LYS A 221 10.48 7.99 11.17
CA LYS A 221 11.46 9.00 10.73
C LYS A 221 10.94 9.89 9.59
N LEU A 222 9.78 9.56 9.03
CA LEU A 222 9.24 10.28 7.88
C LEU A 222 9.02 11.78 8.16
N PRO A 223 8.51 12.22 9.33
CA PRO A 223 8.31 13.64 9.59
C PRO A 223 9.61 14.43 9.52
N GLU A 224 10.72 13.89 10.06
CA GLU A 224 12.05 14.51 9.97
C GLU A 224 12.55 14.61 8.52
N ILE A 225 12.31 13.56 7.74
CA ILE A 225 12.75 13.44 6.36
C ILE A 225 12.06 14.47 5.46
N ILE A 226 10.75 14.69 5.64
CA ILE A 226 9.97 15.59 4.78
C ILE A 226 9.86 17.02 5.32
N GLY A 227 10.51 17.33 6.45
CA GLY A 227 10.48 18.66 7.05
C GLY A 227 9.19 18.99 7.82
N ALA A 228 8.50 17.99 8.35
CA ALA A 228 7.28 18.12 9.15
C ALA A 228 7.55 18.22 10.67
N ILE A 229 8.56 19.01 11.07
CA ILE A 229 8.92 19.26 12.48
C ILE A 229 9.04 20.76 12.72
#